data_AF-A0A1I0RTM0-F1
#
_entry.id   AF-A0A1I0RTM0-F1
#
_cell.length_a   1.000
_cell.length_b   1.000
_cell.length_c   1.000
_cell.angle_alpha   90.00
_cell.angle_beta   90.00
_cell.angle_gamma   90.00
#
_symmetry.space_group_name_H-M   'P 1'
#
loop_
_entity.id
_entity.type
_entity.pdbx_description
1 polymer ?
#
loop_
_entity_poly.entity_id
_entity_poly.type
_entity_poly.pdbx_seq_one_letter_code
_entity_poly.pdbx_strand_id
1 'polypeptide(L)'
;MYNPCQLLTKELVLELVDSGNRYFVQQCYPRGDQYQPEKKGVILTHYVYYESAMHHFDALKNDLIRIVYDAYDLVQRSLLMAAAAQPEGLAVYSSVFMFRSWEPPKDLSYKMKRYLNKKTKFRFTSGLDVTPYMHLGEMYIRFTKGLETTKIQLAELERI
;
A
#
# COMPACT_ATOMS: atom_id res chain seq x y z
N MET A 1 -14.02 -4.24 -0.61
CA MET A 1 -12.93 -3.54 -1.32
C MET A 1 -11.81 -4.52 -1.55
N TYR A 2 -11.07 -4.39 -2.65
CA TYR A 2 -9.94 -5.29 -2.92
C TYR A 2 -8.72 -4.90 -2.05
N ASN A 3 -8.16 -5.87 -1.31
CA ASN A 3 -6.91 -5.73 -0.54
C ASN A 3 -5.85 -6.72 -1.04
N PRO A 4 -4.77 -6.24 -1.67
CA PRO A 4 -3.64 -7.07 -2.07
C PRO A 4 -2.47 -7.11 -1.08
N CYS A 5 -2.56 -6.37 0.03
CA CYS A 5 -1.49 -6.24 1.00
C CYS A 5 -1.51 -7.43 1.98
N GLN A 6 -0.33 -7.95 2.32
CA GLN A 6 -0.20 -9.02 3.32
C GLN A 6 -0.13 -8.47 4.74
N LEU A 7 -0.41 -9.32 5.73
CA LEU A 7 -0.10 -9.00 7.12
C LEU A 7 1.41 -8.82 7.28
N LEU A 8 1.80 -7.85 8.10
CA LEU A 8 3.18 -7.65 8.49
C LEU A 8 3.58 -8.75 9.48
N THR A 9 4.71 -9.39 9.23
CA THR A 9 5.34 -10.34 10.15
C THR A 9 6.71 -9.84 10.56
N LYS A 10 7.26 -10.37 11.66
CA LYS A 10 8.61 -10.03 12.11
C LYS A 10 9.65 -10.42 11.06
N GLU A 11 9.45 -11.55 10.41
CA GLU A 11 10.31 -12.07 9.35
C GLU A 11 10.33 -11.10 8.17
N LEU A 12 9.16 -10.62 7.74
CA LEU A 12 9.08 -9.63 6.65
C LEU A 12 9.74 -8.30 7.04
N VAL A 13 9.62 -7.85 8.30
CA VAL A 13 10.35 -6.66 8.77
C VAL A 13 11.85 -6.88 8.66
N LEU A 14 12.37 -8.02 9.12
CA LEU A 14 13.79 -8.33 9.04
C LEU A 14 14.28 -8.40 7.58
N GLU A 15 13.56 -9.07 6.69
CA GLU A 15 13.88 -9.13 5.26
C GLU A 15 13.93 -7.74 4.61
N LEU A 16 12.97 -6.86 4.95
CA LEU A 16 12.93 -5.49 4.43
C LEU A 16 14.12 -4.67 4.95
N VAL A 17 14.46 -4.82 6.23
CA VAL A 17 15.63 -4.15 6.84
C VAL A 17 16.93 -4.64 6.22
N ASP A 18 17.09 -5.94 6.05
CA ASP A 18 18.26 -6.55 5.40
C ASP A 18 18.40 -6.12 3.94
N SER A 19 17.27 -5.81 3.27
CA SER A 19 17.22 -5.22 1.93
C SER A 19 17.52 -3.72 1.90
N GLY A 20 17.88 -3.11 3.03
CA GLY A 20 18.29 -1.70 3.14
C GLY A 20 17.15 -0.73 3.51
N ASN A 21 15.94 -1.21 3.81
CA ASN A 21 14.87 -0.32 4.26
C ASN A 21 15.04 0.03 5.74
N ARG A 22 15.26 1.32 6.01
CA ARG A 22 15.51 1.82 7.36
C ARG A 22 14.26 2.37 8.02
N TYR A 23 13.44 3.11 7.28
CA TYR A 23 12.33 3.85 7.84
C TYR A 23 11.00 3.20 7.50
N PHE A 24 10.07 3.18 8.45
CA PHE A 24 8.75 2.61 8.26
C PHE A 24 7.70 3.61 8.73
N VAL A 25 6.73 3.92 7.87
CA VAL A 25 5.64 4.86 8.17
C VAL A 25 4.35 4.08 8.35
N GLN A 26 3.77 4.22 9.53
CA GLN A 26 2.47 3.66 9.89
C GLN A 26 1.34 4.63 9.54
N GLN A 27 0.21 4.10 9.08
CA GLN A 27 -1.04 4.84 8.91
C GLN A 27 -2.27 3.96 9.11
N CYS A 28 -3.43 4.58 9.27
CA CYS A 28 -4.73 3.92 9.16
C CYS A 28 -4.88 3.24 7.80
N TYR A 29 -5.45 2.04 7.81
CA TYR A 29 -5.70 1.26 6.59
C TYR A 29 -7.13 0.71 6.59
N PRO A 30 -8.13 1.53 6.21
CA PRO A 30 -9.54 1.13 6.23
C PRO A 30 -9.87 -0.09 5.36
N ARG A 31 -9.02 -0.40 4.37
CA ARG A 31 -9.14 -1.62 3.56
C ARG A 31 -8.89 -2.88 4.39
N GLY A 32 -8.03 -2.80 5.40
CA GLY A 32 -7.72 -3.90 6.31
C GLY A 32 -8.89 -4.26 7.23
N ASP A 33 -9.65 -3.26 7.67
CA ASP A 33 -10.82 -3.42 8.56
C ASP A 33 -11.82 -4.44 8.01
N GLN A 34 -11.99 -4.51 6.69
CA GLN A 34 -12.95 -5.41 6.04
C GLN A 34 -12.58 -6.89 6.15
N TYR A 35 -11.31 -7.20 6.45
CA TYR A 35 -10.81 -8.57 6.53
C TYR A 35 -10.73 -9.07 7.97
N GLN A 36 -10.67 -8.16 8.96
CA GLN A 36 -10.72 -8.45 10.39
C GLN A 36 -11.59 -7.38 11.08
N PRO A 37 -12.93 -7.48 11.01
CA PRO A 37 -13.86 -6.43 11.45
C PRO A 37 -13.73 -6.03 12.92
N GLU A 38 -13.24 -6.94 13.74
CA GLU A 38 -12.97 -6.74 15.17
C GLU A 38 -11.66 -5.99 15.45
N LYS A 39 -10.85 -5.73 14.41
CA LYS A 39 -9.55 -5.07 14.53
C LYS A 39 -9.48 -3.82 13.66
N LYS A 40 -8.71 -2.84 14.14
CA LYS A 40 -8.38 -1.67 13.34
C LYS A 40 -7.23 -2.00 12.39
N GLY A 41 -7.47 -1.81 11.11
CA GLY A 41 -6.51 -1.96 10.04
C GLY A 41 -5.48 -0.84 10.05
N VAL A 42 -4.21 -1.24 9.96
CA VAL A 42 -3.04 -0.38 9.92
C VAL A 42 -2.13 -0.86 8.81
N ILE A 43 -1.44 0.02 8.10
CA ILE A 43 -0.43 -0.38 7.11
C ILE A 43 0.89 0.31 7.39
N LEU A 44 1.98 -0.43 7.22
CA LEU A 44 3.34 0.10 7.26
C LEU A 44 3.93 0.15 5.85
N THR A 45 4.44 1.31 5.48
CA THR A 45 5.19 1.53 4.24
C THR A 45 6.67 1.72 4.56
N HIS A 46 7.55 1.03 3.84
CA HIS A 46 8.98 1.04 4.09
C HIS A 46 9.73 1.97 3.14
N TYR A 47 10.83 2.55 3.63
CA TYR A 47 11.64 3.53 2.94
C TYR A 47 13.13 3.35 3.28
N VAL A 48 13.98 3.58 2.29
CA VAL A 48 15.44 3.66 2.48
C VAL A 48 15.84 5.02 3.06
N TYR A 49 15.26 6.10 2.52
CA TYR A 49 15.64 7.48 2.85
C TYR A 49 14.65 8.15 3.80
N TYR A 50 15.20 8.95 4.72
CA TYR A 50 14.42 9.64 5.75
C TYR A 50 13.46 10.65 5.14
N GLU A 51 13.91 11.40 4.15
CA GLU A 51 13.14 12.43 3.46
C GLU A 51 11.89 11.84 2.79
N SER A 52 12.00 10.63 2.25
CA SER A 52 10.86 9.92 1.64
C SER A 52 9.83 9.50 2.69
N ALA A 53 10.30 9.00 3.84
CA ALA A 53 9.43 8.64 4.97
C ALA A 53 8.74 9.88 5.56
N MET A 54 9.45 10.98 5.71
CA MET A 54 8.87 12.23 6.22
C MET A 54 7.87 12.84 5.26
N HIS A 55 8.15 12.82 3.95
CA HIS A 55 7.17 13.26 2.95
C HIS A 55 5.86 12.46 3.03
N HIS A 56 5.94 11.15 3.28
CA HIS A 56 4.76 10.33 3.56
C HIS A 56 4.09 10.74 4.87
N PHE A 57 4.85 10.82 5.96
CA PHE A 57 4.32 11.19 7.27
C PHE A 57 3.59 12.54 7.28
N ASP A 58 4.12 13.54 6.55
CA ASP A 58 3.53 14.87 6.43
C ASP A 58 2.22 14.85 5.64
N ALA A 59 2.12 13.99 4.62
CA ALA A 59 0.87 13.78 3.88
C ALA A 59 -0.25 13.21 4.77
N LEU A 60 0.10 12.57 5.89
CA LEU A 60 -0.83 11.97 6.86
C LEU A 60 -1.28 12.93 7.96
N LYS A 61 -1.25 14.26 7.76
CA LYS A 61 -1.55 15.28 8.80
C LYS A 61 -2.81 15.06 9.67
N ASN A 62 -3.82 14.37 9.15
CA ASN A 62 -5.07 14.10 9.86
C ASN A 62 -5.16 12.67 10.44
N ASP A 63 -4.16 11.83 10.22
CA ASP A 63 -4.10 10.48 10.75
C ASP A 63 -3.54 10.51 12.17
N LEU A 64 -4.38 10.14 13.15
CA LEU A 64 -4.04 10.20 14.56
C LEU A 64 -3.11 9.08 15.02
N ILE A 65 -2.92 8.03 14.21
CA ILE A 65 -2.06 6.88 14.55
C ILE A 65 -0.80 6.82 13.68
N ARG A 66 -0.50 7.91 12.95
CA ARG A 66 0.72 7.99 12.14
C ARG A 66 1.95 7.94 13.03
N ILE A 67 2.91 7.10 12.65
CA ILE A 67 4.18 6.92 13.36
C ILE A 67 5.25 6.71 12.29
N VAL A 68 6.45 7.26 12.51
CA VAL A 68 7.66 6.87 11.76
C VAL A 68 8.53 6.05 12.70
N TYR A 69 8.96 4.88 12.25
CA TYR A 69 9.96 4.06 12.91
C TYR A 69 11.29 4.16 12.15
N ASP A 70 12.38 4.29 12.89
CA ASP A 70 13.74 4.04 12.42
C ASP A 70 14.16 2.64 12.90
N ALA A 71 14.32 1.71 11.98
CA ALA A 71 14.68 0.33 12.29
C ALA A 71 16.12 0.17 12.83
N TYR A 72 16.95 1.21 12.75
CA TYR A 72 18.31 1.19 13.27
C TYR A 72 18.38 1.78 14.68
N ASP A 73 17.37 2.53 15.11
CA ASP A 73 17.19 2.89 16.52
C ASP A 73 16.62 1.70 17.30
N LEU A 74 17.28 1.31 18.39
CA LEU A 74 16.91 0.09 19.13
C LEU A 74 15.51 0.15 19.75
N VAL A 75 15.09 1.33 20.21
CA VAL A 75 13.77 1.52 20.84
C VAL A 75 12.69 1.45 19.77
N GLN A 76 12.85 2.19 18.67
CA GLN A 76 11.89 2.21 17.57
C GLN A 76 11.83 0.87 16.85
N ARG A 77 12.96 0.17 16.67
CA ARG A 77 13.00 -1.19 16.14
C ARG A 77 12.19 -2.15 17.02
N SER A 78 12.30 -2.04 18.34
CA SER A 78 11.53 -2.88 19.27
C SER A 78 10.03 -2.62 19.12
N LEU A 79 9.60 -1.36 18.97
CA LEU A 79 8.21 -1.00 18.71
C LEU A 79 7.72 -1.50 17.35
N LEU A 80 8.54 -1.40 16.31
CA LEU A 80 8.25 -1.93 14.97
C LEU A 80 8.04 -3.45 15.01
N MET A 81 8.91 -4.17 15.73
CA MET A 81 8.79 -5.62 15.92
C MET A 81 7.57 -6.01 16.75
N ALA A 82 7.16 -5.16 17.70
CA ALA A 82 5.92 -5.34 18.45
C ALA A 82 4.67 -5.14 17.55
N ALA A 83 4.68 -4.13 16.68
CA ALA A 83 3.62 -3.95 15.68
C ALA A 83 3.52 -5.15 14.72
N ALA A 84 4.67 -5.66 14.25
CA ALA A 84 4.75 -6.85 13.42
C ALA A 84 4.33 -8.15 14.14
N ALA A 85 4.20 -8.12 15.47
CA ALA A 85 3.67 -9.25 16.25
C ALA A 85 2.13 -9.32 16.25
N GLN A 86 1.44 -8.43 15.53
CA GLN A 86 -0.02 -8.34 15.47
C GLN A 86 -0.64 -8.13 16.86
N PRO A 87 -0.39 -6.97 17.51
CA PRO A 87 -0.92 -6.69 18.83
C PRO A 87 -2.46 -6.75 18.83
N GLU A 88 -3.03 -7.06 19.99
CA GLU A 88 -4.47 -7.19 20.16
C GLU A 88 -5.22 -5.92 19.69
N GLY A 89 -6.34 -6.11 19.00
CA GLY A 89 -7.15 -5.02 18.46
C GLY A 89 -6.63 -4.38 17.17
N LEU A 90 -5.44 -4.75 16.68
CA LEU A 90 -4.88 -4.25 15.42
C LEU A 90 -4.66 -5.37 14.40
N ALA A 91 -4.91 -5.04 13.12
CA ALA A 91 -4.49 -5.84 11.97
C ALA A 91 -3.45 -5.02 11.21
N VAL A 92 -2.17 -5.39 11.38
CA VAL A 92 -1.04 -4.62 10.83
C VAL A 92 -0.61 -5.22 9.50
N TYR A 93 -0.74 -4.46 8.43
CA TYR A 93 -0.43 -4.84 7.05
C TYR A 93 0.92 -4.26 6.60
N SER A 94 1.54 -4.90 5.62
CA SER A 94 2.70 -4.40 4.89
C SER A 94 2.27 -3.79 3.56
N SER A 95 2.96 -2.75 3.09
CA SER A 95 2.82 -2.22 1.73
C SER A 95 3.34 -3.16 0.63
N VAL A 96 3.85 -4.34 0.99
CA VAL A 96 4.26 -5.39 0.05
C VAL A 96 3.03 -6.19 -0.40
N PHE A 97 2.88 -6.38 -1.71
CA PHE A 97 1.79 -7.17 -2.27
C PHE A 97 1.98 -8.68 -2.07
N MET A 98 0.87 -9.39 -1.85
CA MET A 98 0.84 -10.86 -1.74
C MET A 98 1.16 -11.60 -3.05
N PHE A 99 0.93 -10.95 -4.19
CA PHE A 99 1.00 -11.60 -5.49
C PHE A 99 2.40 -11.52 -6.11
N ARG A 100 2.82 -12.59 -6.79
CA ARG A 100 4.00 -12.59 -7.67
C ARG A 100 3.68 -12.01 -9.05
N SER A 101 2.48 -12.29 -9.55
CA SER A 101 1.90 -11.74 -10.77
C SER A 101 0.49 -11.26 -10.45
N TRP A 102 0.14 -10.04 -10.88
CA TRP A 102 -1.15 -9.46 -10.59
C TRP A 102 -2.12 -9.66 -11.75
N GLU A 103 -3.25 -10.29 -11.47
CA GLU A 103 -4.42 -10.25 -12.33
C GLU A 103 -5.58 -9.59 -11.58
N PRO A 104 -6.15 -8.49 -12.11
CA PRO A 104 -7.26 -7.81 -11.46
C PRO A 104 -8.52 -8.70 -11.44
N PRO A 105 -9.27 -8.75 -10.32
CA PRO A 105 -10.57 -9.40 -10.29
C PRO A 105 -11.52 -8.88 -11.39
N LYS A 106 -12.49 -9.70 -11.81
CA LYS A 106 -13.40 -9.35 -12.93
C LYS A 106 -14.13 -8.02 -12.73
N ASP A 107 -14.61 -7.73 -11.51
CA ASP A 107 -15.25 -6.46 -11.18
C ASP A 107 -14.29 -5.29 -11.35
N LEU A 108 -13.07 -5.40 -10.81
CA LEU A 108 -12.05 -4.37 -10.93
C LEU A 108 -11.67 -4.14 -12.39
N SER A 109 -11.51 -5.22 -13.16
CA SER A 109 -11.28 -5.16 -14.61
C SER A 109 -12.37 -4.38 -15.35
N TYR A 110 -13.63 -4.59 -15.00
CA TYR A 110 -14.75 -3.86 -15.58
C TYR A 110 -14.70 -2.35 -15.24
N LYS A 111 -14.42 -2.01 -13.98
CA LYS A 111 -14.27 -0.61 -13.54
C LYS A 111 -13.11 0.08 -14.21
N MET A 112 -11.97 -0.60 -14.39
CA MET A 112 -10.82 -0.08 -15.13
C MET A 112 -11.17 0.22 -16.59
N LYS A 113 -11.88 -0.69 -17.27
CA LYS A 113 -12.36 -0.45 -18.64
C LYS A 113 -13.26 0.79 -18.73
N ARG A 114 -14.20 0.94 -17.78
CA ARG A 114 -15.09 2.12 -17.72
C ARG A 114 -14.31 3.41 -17.45
N TYR A 115 -13.37 3.39 -16.51
CA TYR A 115 -12.50 4.52 -16.22
C TYR A 115 -11.76 4.98 -17.49
N LEU A 116 -11.05 4.06 -18.15
CA LEU A 116 -10.24 4.40 -19.33
C LEU A 116 -11.11 4.96 -20.45
N ASN A 117 -12.25 4.33 -20.76
CA ASN A 117 -13.16 4.80 -21.80
C ASN A 117 -13.74 6.19 -21.53
N LYS A 118 -13.93 6.56 -20.25
CA LYS A 118 -14.53 7.84 -19.86
C LYS A 118 -13.51 8.97 -19.67
N LYS A 119 -12.31 8.64 -19.20
CA LYS A 119 -11.33 9.62 -18.72
C LYS A 119 -10.06 9.70 -19.55
N THR A 120 -9.86 8.79 -20.49
CA THR A 120 -8.61 8.69 -21.26
C THR A 120 -8.89 8.36 -22.72
N LYS A 121 -7.87 8.45 -23.57
CA LYS A 121 -7.91 7.90 -24.93
C LYS A 121 -7.46 6.44 -25.00
N PHE A 122 -7.09 5.84 -23.87
CA PHE A 122 -6.64 4.45 -23.83
C PHE A 122 -7.81 3.51 -24.06
N ARG A 123 -7.53 2.47 -24.84
CA ARG A 123 -8.42 1.31 -24.97
C ARG A 123 -7.79 0.16 -24.22
N PHE A 124 -8.63 -0.63 -23.55
CA PHE A 124 -8.21 -1.86 -22.87
C PHE A 124 -7.97 -2.96 -23.92
N THR A 125 -6.87 -2.81 -24.67
CA THR A 125 -6.46 -3.67 -25.79
C THR A 125 -5.05 -4.20 -25.55
N SER A 126 -4.56 -5.04 -26.47
CA SER A 126 -3.13 -5.41 -26.51
C SER A 126 -2.25 -4.15 -26.48
N GLY A 127 -1.15 -4.24 -25.72
CA GLY A 127 -0.17 -3.16 -25.53
C GLY A 127 -0.48 -2.14 -24.42
N LEU A 128 -1.56 -2.32 -23.65
CA LEU A 128 -1.79 -1.58 -22.41
C LEU A 128 -1.19 -2.36 -21.23
N ASP A 129 -0.18 -1.78 -20.58
CA ASP A 129 0.33 -2.29 -19.30
C ASP A 129 -0.51 -1.73 -18.14
N VAL A 130 -0.85 -2.61 -17.19
CA VAL A 130 -1.65 -2.25 -16.01
C VAL A 130 -0.92 -2.74 -14.77
N THR A 131 -0.36 -1.81 -14.02
CA THR A 131 0.51 -2.12 -12.89
C THR A 131 -0.04 -1.52 -11.60
N PRO A 132 -0.36 -2.34 -10.58
CA PRO A 132 -0.70 -1.84 -9.25
C PRO A 132 0.58 -1.40 -8.55
N TYR A 133 0.51 -0.35 -7.74
CA TYR A 133 1.63 0.07 -6.92
C TYR A 133 1.16 0.84 -5.68
N MET A 134 1.98 0.81 -4.64
CA MET A 134 1.76 1.59 -3.42
C MET A 134 2.43 2.96 -3.55
N HIS A 135 1.75 4.00 -3.08
CA HIS A 135 2.30 5.34 -2.98
C HIS A 135 1.74 6.01 -1.73
N LEU A 136 2.64 6.32 -0.78
CA LEU A 136 2.28 6.91 0.52
C LEU A 136 1.19 6.08 1.23
N GLY A 137 1.39 4.76 1.30
CA GLY A 137 0.45 3.81 1.92
C GLY A 137 -0.90 3.64 1.21
N GLU A 138 -1.12 4.34 0.10
CA GLU A 138 -2.32 4.22 -0.73
C GLU A 138 -2.05 3.41 -1.99
N MET A 139 -3.03 2.62 -2.42
CA MET A 139 -2.91 1.81 -3.62
C MET A 139 -3.37 2.59 -4.85
N TYR A 140 -2.54 2.56 -5.90
CA TYR A 140 -2.82 3.12 -7.21
C TYR A 140 -2.76 2.04 -8.28
N ILE A 141 -3.53 2.25 -9.35
CA ILE A 141 -3.42 1.52 -10.60
C ILE A 141 -2.78 2.46 -11.62
N ARG A 142 -1.64 2.06 -12.18
CA ARG A 142 -0.98 2.72 -13.30
C ARG A 142 -1.40 2.05 -14.60
N PHE A 143 -1.71 2.87 -15.60
CA PHE A 143 -1.95 2.44 -16.96
C PHE A 143 -0.87 3.05 -17.86
N THR A 144 -0.15 2.22 -18.60
CA THR A 144 0.92 2.66 -19.49
C THR A 144 0.66 2.15 -20.91
N LYS A 145 0.72 3.03 -21.90
CA LYS A 145 0.60 2.69 -23.32
C LYS A 145 1.65 3.44 -24.14
N GLY A 146 2.69 2.73 -24.56
CA GLY A 146 3.86 3.36 -25.17
C GLY A 146 4.54 4.31 -24.19
N LEU A 147 4.58 5.60 -24.52
CA LEU A 147 5.15 6.65 -23.65
C LEU A 147 4.12 7.34 -22.76
N GLU A 148 2.82 7.11 -23.00
CA GLU A 148 1.77 7.74 -22.22
C GLU A 148 1.48 6.94 -20.95
N THR A 149 1.44 7.62 -19.80
CA THR A 149 1.11 7.03 -18.50
C THR A 149 0.00 7.82 -17.83
N THR A 150 -0.97 7.10 -17.26
CA THR A 150 -1.96 7.68 -16.34
C THR A 150 -2.10 6.79 -15.11
N LYS A 151 -2.63 7.35 -14.02
CA LYS A 151 -2.83 6.64 -12.76
C LYS A 151 -4.14 7.05 -12.11
N ILE A 152 -4.73 6.12 -11.37
CA ILE A 152 -5.91 6.36 -10.53
C ILE A 152 -5.71 5.68 -9.18
N GLN A 153 -6.17 6.32 -8.10
CA GLN A 153 -6.22 5.66 -6.79
C GLN A 153 -7.26 4.55 -6.81
N LEU A 154 -6.95 3.38 -6.25
CA LEU A 154 -7.89 2.24 -6.25
C LEU A 154 -9.23 2.62 -5.60
N ALA A 155 -9.21 3.46 -4.56
CA ALA A 155 -10.43 3.91 -3.88
C ALA A 155 -11.36 4.73 -4.80
N GLU A 156 -10.78 5.55 -5.68
CA GLU A 156 -11.54 6.31 -6.67
C GLU A 156 -12.12 5.38 -7.75
N LEU A 157 -11.29 4.44 -8.21
CA LEU A 157 -11.68 3.46 -9.22
C LEU A 157 -12.83 2.56 -8.75
N GLU A 158 -12.83 2.15 -7.49
CA GLU A 158 -13.87 1.30 -6.90
C GLU A 158 -15.26 1.97 -6.83
N ARG A 159 -15.33 3.31 -6.93
CA ARG A 159 -16.58 4.10 -6.91
C ARG A 159 -17.23 4.29 -8.29
N ILE A 160 -16.64 3.75 -9.36
CA ILE A 160 -17.17 3.81 -10.74
C ILE A 160 -18.21 2.71 -10.98
#